data_AF-A0AB34A6S1-F1
#
_entry.id   AF-A0AB34A6S1-F1
#
_cell.length_a   1.000
_cell.length_b   1.000
_cell.length_c   1.000
_cell.angle_alpha   90.00
_cell.angle_beta   90.00
_cell.angle_gamma   90.00
#
_symmetry.space_group_name_H-M   'P 1'
#
loop_
_entity.id
_entity.type
_entity.pdbx_description
1 polymer ?
#
loop_
_entity_poly.entity_id
_entity_poly.type
_entity_poly.pdbx_seq_one_letter_code
_entity_poly.pdbx_strand_id
1 'polypeptide(L)'
;MIPESAVFLKNICYTKLVFDRVNKKLQTNLSNEEIKNLVNKIISDSETSIIKRGKNYYLQNNHVELVINSYNYRLITANKKI
;
A
#
# COMPACT_ATOMS: atom_id res chain seq x y z
N MET A 1 13.85 -10.80 -5.52
CA MET A 1 12.94 -10.52 -6.65
C MET A 1 11.93 -9.47 -6.23
N ILE A 2 11.78 -8.43 -7.04
CA ILE A 2 10.76 -7.38 -6.89
C ILE A 2 9.66 -7.69 -7.91
N PRO A 3 8.39 -7.86 -7.50
CA PRO A 3 7.30 -8.10 -8.45
C PRO A 3 6.95 -6.83 -9.23
N GLU A 4 6.35 -7.01 -10.41
CA GLU A 4 5.72 -5.93 -11.17
C GLU A 4 4.42 -5.45 -10.48
N SER A 5 4.02 -4.20 -10.75
CA SER A 5 2.79 -3.60 -10.20
C SER A 5 1.53 -4.45 -10.44
N ALA A 6 1.43 -5.11 -11.62
CA ALA A 6 0.32 -5.99 -11.94
C ALA A 6 0.15 -7.16 -10.94
N VAL A 7 1.26 -7.66 -10.39
CA VAL A 7 1.24 -8.72 -9.36
C VAL A 7 0.63 -8.19 -8.06
N PHE A 8 0.94 -6.95 -7.67
CA PHE A 8 0.34 -6.33 -6.50
C PHE A 8 -1.16 -6.10 -6.68
N LEU A 9 -1.60 -5.55 -7.81
CA LEU A 9 -3.03 -5.33 -8.09
C LEU A 9 -3.84 -6.64 -8.01
N LYS A 10 -3.27 -7.73 -8.53
CA LYS A 10 -3.93 -9.05 -8.53
C LYS A 10 -4.03 -9.67 -7.14
N ASN A 11 -3.05 -9.45 -6.26
CA ASN A 11 -2.90 -10.21 -5.01
C ASN A 11 -3.17 -9.38 -3.74
N ILE A 12 -3.26 -8.05 -3.84
CA ILE A 12 -3.42 -7.19 -2.66
C ILE A 12 -4.66 -7.61 -1.87
N CYS A 13 -4.49 -7.82 -0.58
CA CYS A 13 -5.58 -8.17 0.32
C CYS A 13 -5.61 -7.28 1.57
N TYR A 14 -6.78 -7.18 2.17
CA TYR A 14 -7.07 -6.24 3.25
C TYR A 14 -7.65 -6.98 4.46
N THR A 15 -7.48 -6.38 5.64
CA THR A 15 -8.17 -6.78 6.86
C THR A 15 -8.90 -5.57 7.43
N LYS A 16 -9.96 -5.76 8.22
CA LYS A 16 -10.72 -4.64 8.78
C LYS A 16 -9.81 -3.61 9.49
N LEU A 17 -8.83 -4.09 10.27
CA LEU A 17 -7.87 -3.26 11.01
C LEU A 17 -6.95 -2.39 10.14
N VAL A 18 -6.73 -2.76 8.87
CA VAL A 18 -5.83 -1.97 8.01
C VAL A 18 -6.45 -0.64 7.61
N PHE A 19 -7.77 -0.58 7.43
CA PHE A 19 -8.47 0.64 7.04
C PHE A 19 -8.34 1.71 8.12
N ASP A 20 -8.58 1.34 9.38
CA ASP A 20 -8.39 2.22 10.53
C ASP A 20 -6.93 2.71 10.64
N ARG A 21 -5.96 1.81 10.40
CA ARG A 21 -4.55 2.16 10.45
C ARG A 21 -4.14 3.13 9.34
N VAL A 22 -4.63 2.94 8.12
CA VAL A 22 -4.39 3.84 6.99
C VAL A 22 -4.91 5.23 7.32
N ASN A 23 -6.17 5.34 7.77
CA ASN A 23 -6.75 6.62 8.16
C ASN A 23 -5.96 7.31 9.27
N LYS A 24 -5.60 6.57 10.33
CA LYS A 24 -4.79 7.11 11.42
C LYS A 24 -3.43 7.63 10.95
N LYS A 25 -2.76 6.90 10.07
CA LYS A 25 -1.40 7.24 9.60
C LYS A 25 -1.37 8.35 8.56
N LEU A 26 -2.41 8.47 7.75
CA LEU A 26 -2.54 9.52 6.75
C LEU A 26 -3.32 10.73 7.27
N GLN A 27 -3.83 10.68 8.52
CA GLN A 27 -4.67 11.71 9.14
C GLN A 27 -5.92 12.02 8.28
N THR A 28 -6.56 10.97 7.79
CA THR A 28 -7.74 11.04 6.91
C THR A 28 -8.94 10.32 7.53
N ASN A 29 -10.11 10.49 6.93
CA ASN A 29 -11.34 9.76 7.29
C ASN A 29 -11.99 9.16 6.04
N LEU A 30 -11.21 8.35 5.30
CA LEU A 30 -11.64 7.70 4.08
C LEU A 30 -12.44 6.44 4.39
N SER A 31 -13.43 6.16 3.55
CA SER A 31 -14.11 4.87 3.51
C SER A 31 -13.18 3.74 3.04
N ASN A 32 -13.60 2.49 3.26
CA ASN A 32 -12.84 1.32 2.82
C ASN A 32 -12.63 1.30 1.29
N GLU A 33 -13.62 1.73 0.51
CA GLU A 33 -13.52 1.79 -0.95
C GLU A 33 -12.58 2.91 -1.41
N GLU A 34 -12.62 4.08 -0.78
CA GLU A 34 -11.66 5.16 -1.06
C GLU A 34 -10.22 4.74 -0.74
N ILE A 35 -10.01 3.98 0.34
CA ILE A 35 -8.69 3.42 0.67
C ILE A 35 -8.23 2.42 -0.39
N LYS A 36 -9.11 1.52 -0.87
CA LYS A 36 -8.76 0.60 -1.96
C LYS A 36 -8.41 1.36 -3.25
N ASN A 37 -9.15 2.40 -3.57
CA ASN A 37 -8.89 3.25 -4.74
C ASN A 37 -7.55 3.98 -4.61
N LEU A 38 -7.24 4.54 -3.43
CA LEU A 38 -5.95 5.14 -3.13
C LEU A 38 -4.80 4.12 -3.31
N VAL A 39 -4.96 2.91 -2.78
CA VAL A 39 -3.96 1.85 -2.90
C VAL A 39 -3.73 1.45 -4.35
N ASN A 40 -4.81 1.23 -5.11
CA ASN A 40 -4.71 0.91 -6.54
C ASN A 40 -4.03 2.04 -7.33
N LYS A 41 -4.35 3.30 -7.02
CA LYS A 41 -3.70 4.45 -7.65
C LYS A 41 -2.20 4.45 -7.39
N ILE A 42 -1.77 4.23 -6.15
CA ILE A 42 -0.33 4.18 -5.82
C ILE A 42 0.35 2.99 -6.50
N ILE A 43 -0.26 1.80 -6.51
CA ILE A 43 0.34 0.62 -7.16
C ILE A 43 0.51 0.84 -8.68
N SER A 44 -0.46 1.49 -9.33
CA SER A 44 -0.47 1.72 -10.78
C SER A 44 0.33 2.96 -11.23
N ASP A 45 0.76 3.80 -10.30
CA ASP A 45 1.52 5.01 -10.59
C ASP A 45 2.92 4.63 -11.11
N SER A 46 3.29 5.15 -12.29
CA SER A 46 4.59 4.90 -12.92
C SER A 46 5.77 5.46 -12.13
N GLU A 47 5.51 6.44 -11.25
CA GLU A 47 6.52 7.01 -10.35
C GLU A 47 6.69 6.21 -9.05
N THR A 48 5.83 5.20 -8.81
CA THR A 48 5.94 4.37 -7.61
C THR A 48 7.17 3.47 -7.67
N SER A 49 8.10 3.73 -6.76
CA SER A 49 9.24 2.86 -6.52
C SER A 49 8.86 1.68 -5.63
N ILE A 50 9.43 0.51 -5.91
CA ILE A 50 9.16 -0.73 -5.17
C ILE A 50 10.46 -1.25 -4.54
N ILE A 51 10.47 -1.33 -3.22
CA ILE A 51 11.62 -1.81 -2.44
C ILE A 51 11.18 -2.98 -1.58
N LYS A 52 11.97 -4.05 -1.52
CA LYS A 52 11.76 -5.14 -0.54
C LYS A 52 12.75 -5.01 0.60
N ARG A 53 12.25 -5.01 1.84
CA ARG A 53 13.08 -5.15 3.05
C ARG A 53 12.51 -6.24 3.95
N GLY A 54 13.29 -7.31 4.14
CA GLY A 54 12.86 -8.47 4.91
C GLY A 54 11.51 -9.04 4.42
N LYS A 55 10.52 -9.03 5.31
CA LYS A 55 9.17 -9.59 5.08
C LYS A 55 8.19 -8.63 4.39
N ASN A 56 8.63 -7.43 3.98
CA ASN A 56 7.74 -6.40 3.47
C ASN A 56 8.23 -5.81 2.14
N TYR A 57 7.27 -5.49 1.28
CA TYR A 57 7.41 -4.56 0.16
C TYR A 57 6.99 -3.16 0.62
N TYR A 58 7.70 -2.17 0.11
CA TYR A 58 7.48 -0.74 0.32
C TYR A 58 7.24 -0.14 -1.06
N LEU A 59 6.01 0.27 -1.34
CA LEU A 59 5.61 0.93 -2.57
C LEU A 59 5.50 2.41 -2.26
N GLN A 60 6.38 3.22 -2.84
CA GLN A 60 6.55 4.61 -2.47
C GLN A 60 6.38 5.52 -3.67
N ASN A 61 5.42 6.43 -3.60
CA ASN A 61 5.39 7.62 -4.45
C ASN A 61 5.79 8.87 -3.65
N ASN A 62 5.59 10.06 -4.22
CA ASN A 62 6.00 11.33 -3.61
C ASN A 62 5.28 11.66 -2.28
N HIS A 63 4.11 11.06 -2.03
CA HIS A 63 3.25 11.46 -0.91
C HIS A 63 3.00 10.34 0.11
N VAL A 64 2.98 9.09 -0.35
CA VAL A 64 2.56 7.93 0.45
C VAL A 64 3.50 6.75 0.21
N GLU A 65 3.80 6.05 1.31
CA GLU A 65 4.41 4.73 1.30
C GLU A 65 3.38 3.70 1.74
N LEU A 66 3.10 2.71 0.89
CA LEU A 66 2.38 1.50 1.26
C LEU A 66 3.36 0.44 1.73
N VAL A 67 3.06 -0.19 2.86
CA VAL A 67 3.81 -1.35 3.36
C VAL A 67 2.95 -2.59 3.18
N ILE A 68 3.42 -3.52 2.36
CA ILE A 68 2.70 -4.73 1.97
C ILE A 68 3.51 -5.95 2.39
N ASN A 69 2.89 -6.94 3.02
CA ASN A 69 3.58 -8.16 3.39
C ASN A 69 4.03 -8.93 2.13
N SER A 70 5.28 -9.43 2.12
CA SER A 70 5.85 -10.05 0.92
C SER A 70 5.42 -11.49 0.68
N TYR A 71 4.80 -12.14 1.68
CA TYR A 71 4.35 -13.53 1.57
C TYR A 71 2.91 -13.62 1.08
N ASN A 72 2.01 -12.78 1.60
CA ASN A 72 0.58 -12.88 1.31
C ASN A 72 -0.05 -11.60 0.73
N TYR A 73 0.78 -10.61 0.36
CA TYR A 73 0.33 -9.35 -0.23
C TYR A 73 -0.71 -8.58 0.60
N ARG A 74 -0.76 -8.83 1.92
CA ARG A 74 -1.62 -8.07 2.82
C ARG A 74 -1.09 -6.66 3.01
N LEU A 75 -1.93 -5.65 2.79
CA LEU A 75 -1.60 -4.28 3.20
C LEU A 75 -1.41 -4.25 4.73
N ILE A 76 -0.26 -3.76 5.19
CA ILE A 76 0.08 -3.65 6.60
C ILE A 76 -0.25 -2.24 7.10
N THR A 77 0.17 -1.22 6.35
CA THR A 77 -0.06 0.20 6.67
C THR A 77 0.16 1.07 5.43
N ALA A 78 -0.28 2.32 5.50
CA ALA A 78 0.21 3.41 4.66
C ALA A 78 0.88 4.45 5.56
N ASN A 79 1.93 5.13 5.10
CA ASN A 79 2.60 6.21 5.82
C ASN A 79 2.67 7.45 4.91
N LYS A 80 2.46 8.63 5.49
CA LYS A 80 2.71 9.90 4.79
C LYS A 80 4.23 10.08 4.66
N LYS A 81 4.70 10.39 3.46
CA LYS A 81 6.07 10.89 3.25
C LYS A 81 6.06 12.40 3.49
N ILE A 82 6.99 12.87 4.31
CA ILE A 82 7.27 14.28 4.58
C ILE A 82 8.46 14.67 3.72
#